data_AF-A0A916TZ95-F1
#
_entry.id   AF-A0A916TZ95-F1
#
_cell.length_a   1.000
_cell.length_b   1.000
_cell.length_c   1.000
_cell.angle_alpha   90.00
_cell.angle_beta   90.00
_cell.angle_gamma   90.00
#
_symmetry.space_group_name_H-M   'P 1'
#
loop_
_entity.id
_entity.type
_entity.pdbx_description
1 polymer ?
#
loop_
_entity_poly.entity_id
_entity_poly.type
_entity_poly.pdbx_seq_one_letter_code
_entity_poly.pdbx_strand_id
1 'polypeptide(L)'
;MKGLLAGIVAAIIAVVLGALLFFVLVDREETTEFPQDDLTFAIEGSQQNCAMFYGEPCDYDTQEGFNRWAQDLDRFVPEQRMGSFARDIGFTETSKISLKACVLTQNSTNTVDDLLAYTRERHPDATTAQVFPIWNAARWHLCPLER
;
A
#
# COMPACT_ATOMS: atom_id res chain seq x y z
N MET A 1 42.61 -2.66 -45.60
CA MET A 1 41.72 -1.69 -44.91
C MET A 1 40.25 -2.09 -44.89
N LYS A 2 39.67 -2.64 -45.97
CA LYS A 2 38.24 -3.06 -46.01
C LYS A 2 37.86 -4.17 -45.00
N GLY A 3 38.73 -5.14 -44.75
CA GLY A 3 38.46 -6.24 -43.80
C GLY A 3 38.45 -5.82 -42.32
N LEU A 4 39.21 -4.79 -41.95
CA LEU A 4 39.28 -4.30 -40.57
C LEU A 4 38.02 -3.48 -40.21
N LEU A 5 37.54 -2.66 -41.16
CA LEU A 5 36.29 -1.91 -41.02
C LEU A 5 35.07 -2.82 -40.91
N ALA A 6 35.02 -3.89 -41.70
CA ALA A 6 33.93 -4.87 -41.63
C ALA A 6 33.89 -5.61 -40.28
N GLY A 7 35.06 -5.96 -39.73
CA GLY A 7 35.15 -6.59 -38.41
C GLY A 7 34.71 -5.67 -37.27
N ILE A 8 35.08 -4.39 -37.31
CA ILE A 8 34.68 -3.40 -36.29
C ILE A 8 33.17 -3.17 -36.34
N VAL A 9 32.58 -3.04 -37.53
CA VAL A 9 31.13 -2.84 -37.68
C VAL A 9 30.36 -4.06 -37.16
N ALA A 10 30.81 -5.27 -37.45
CA ALA A 10 30.17 -6.49 -36.93
C ALA A 10 30.24 -6.57 -35.40
N ALA A 11 31.37 -6.20 -34.79
CA ALA A 11 31.52 -6.18 -33.35
C ALA A 11 30.60 -5.17 -32.67
N ILE A 12 30.46 -3.96 -33.23
CA ILE A 12 29.54 -2.94 -32.70
C ILE A 12 28.10 -3.42 -32.79
N ILE A 13 27.69 -4.01 -33.92
CA ILE A 13 26.33 -4.53 -34.08
C ILE A 13 26.05 -5.64 -33.06
N ALA A 14 26.99 -6.55 -32.83
CA ALA A 14 26.85 -7.61 -31.84
C ALA A 14 26.70 -7.06 -30.41
N VAL A 15 27.47 -6.02 -30.05
CA VAL A 15 27.36 -5.37 -28.73
C VAL A 15 26.03 -4.64 -28.57
N VAL A 16 25.56 -3.92 -29.59
CA VAL A 16 24.28 -3.22 -29.54
C VAL A 16 23.11 -4.20 -29.46
N LEU A 17 23.13 -5.28 -30.24
CA LEU A 17 22.12 -6.33 -30.16
C LEU A 17 22.16 -7.06 -28.82
N GLY A 18 23.36 -7.34 -28.30
CA GLY A 18 23.54 -7.93 -26.97
C GLY A 18 23.00 -7.02 -25.87
N ALA A 19 23.26 -5.72 -25.94
CA ALA A 19 22.76 -4.74 -24.99
C ALA A 19 21.23 -4.60 -25.08
N LEU A 20 20.66 -4.54 -26.29
CA LEU A 20 19.20 -4.49 -26.48
C LEU A 20 18.52 -5.77 -25.96
N LEU A 21 19.09 -6.95 -26.25
CA LEU A 21 18.59 -8.21 -25.73
C LEU A 21 18.72 -8.27 -24.20
N PHE A 22 19.83 -7.78 -23.65
CA PHE A 22 20.02 -7.68 -22.20
C PHE A 22 18.97 -6.76 -21.57
N PHE A 23 18.74 -5.56 -22.12
CA PHE A 23 17.70 -4.67 -21.61
C PHE A 23 16.30 -5.28 -21.74
N VAL A 24 15.95 -5.91 -22.87
CA VAL A 24 14.65 -6.59 -23.04
C VAL A 24 14.47 -7.79 -22.12
N LEU A 25 15.56 -8.50 -21.78
CA LEU A 25 15.53 -9.65 -20.88
C LEU A 25 15.57 -9.23 -19.40
N VAL A 26 16.20 -8.10 -19.07
CA VAL A 26 16.28 -7.53 -17.72
C VAL A 26 15.03 -6.71 -17.36
N ASP A 27 14.41 -5.99 -18.30
CA ASP A 27 13.05 -5.43 -18.12
C ASP A 27 11.99 -6.52 -17.95
N ARG A 28 12.36 -7.76 -18.28
CA ARG A 28 11.59 -8.97 -18.02
C ARG A 28 12.11 -9.66 -16.77
N GLU A 29 12.50 -8.91 -15.74
CA GLU A 29 12.22 -9.37 -14.39
C GLU A 29 10.72 -9.63 -14.37
N GLU A 30 10.37 -10.92 -14.39
CA GLU A 30 9.06 -11.39 -14.00
C GLU A 30 8.78 -10.68 -12.67
N THR A 31 7.96 -9.64 -12.71
CA THR A 31 7.11 -9.34 -11.58
C THR A 31 6.42 -10.66 -11.32
N THR A 32 6.90 -11.38 -10.31
CA THR A 32 6.12 -12.35 -9.56
C THR A 32 5.01 -11.55 -8.92
N GLU A 33 4.12 -11.03 -9.76
CA GLU A 33 2.80 -10.54 -9.44
C GLU A 33 2.06 -11.81 -9.06
N PHE A 34 2.27 -12.26 -7.83
CA PHE A 34 1.36 -13.18 -7.19
C PHE A 34 -0.01 -12.52 -7.37
N PRO A 35 -0.93 -13.09 -8.17
CA PRO A 35 -2.19 -12.45 -8.43
C PRO A 35 -2.89 -12.32 -7.08
N GLN A 36 -3.00 -11.09 -6.60
CA GLN A 36 -3.67 -10.80 -5.35
C GLN A 36 -5.13 -10.55 -5.66
N ASP A 37 -6.02 -11.20 -4.93
CA ASP A 37 -7.46 -11.07 -5.16
C ASP A 37 -7.87 -9.60 -5.02
N ASP A 38 -8.58 -9.05 -6.00
CA ASP A 38 -9.15 -7.70 -5.90
C ASP A 38 -10.57 -7.79 -5.31
N LEU A 39 -10.64 -7.97 -3.99
CA LEU A 39 -11.91 -8.14 -3.29
C LEU A 39 -12.68 -6.83 -3.24
N THR A 40 -14.00 -6.93 -3.31
CA THR A 40 -14.92 -5.79 -3.20
C THR A 40 -15.77 -5.92 -1.95
N PHE A 41 -15.91 -4.83 -1.20
CA PHE A 41 -16.73 -4.77 0.01
C PHE A 41 -17.71 -3.60 -0.05
N ALA A 42 -18.83 -3.74 0.67
CA ALA A 42 -19.71 -2.60 0.93
C ALA A 42 -19.08 -1.72 2.01
N ILE A 43 -18.77 -0.46 1.65
CA ILE A 43 -18.24 0.55 2.56
C ILE A 43 -19.10 1.82 2.39
N GLU A 44 -19.68 2.31 3.47
CA GLU A 44 -20.71 3.37 3.47
C GLU A 44 -21.83 3.12 2.44
N GLY A 45 -22.21 1.85 2.28
CA GLY A 45 -23.26 1.40 1.33
C GLY A 45 -22.84 1.35 -0.15
N SER A 46 -21.60 1.70 -0.48
CA SER A 46 -21.07 1.60 -1.85
C SER A 46 -20.12 0.41 -1.99
N GLN A 47 -20.19 -0.31 -3.13
CA GLN A 47 -19.22 -1.37 -3.42
C GLN A 47 -17.87 -0.74 -3.79
N GLN A 48 -16.85 -1.03 -3.00
CA GLN A 48 -15.50 -0.48 -3.14
C GLN A 48 -14.49 -1.63 -3.20
N ASN A 49 -13.60 -1.58 -4.18
CA ASN A 49 -12.35 -2.34 -4.15
C ASN A 49 -11.21 -1.44 -3.64
N CYS A 50 -10.00 -1.98 -3.50
CA CYS A 50 -8.89 -1.22 -2.90
C CYS A 50 -8.60 0.07 -3.69
N ALA A 51 -8.44 -0.04 -5.01
CA ALA A 51 -8.10 1.11 -5.84
C ALA A 51 -9.17 2.21 -5.85
N MET A 52 -10.45 1.83 -5.84
CA MET A 52 -11.56 2.79 -5.74
C MET A 52 -11.58 3.47 -4.37
N PHE A 53 -11.35 2.73 -3.30
CA PHE A 53 -11.37 3.26 -1.93
C PHE A 53 -10.23 4.25 -1.66
N TYR A 54 -9.03 3.96 -2.18
CA TYR A 54 -7.87 4.83 -2.04
C TYR A 54 -7.80 5.93 -3.11
N GLY A 55 -8.46 5.74 -4.25
CA GLY A 55 -8.43 6.66 -5.40
C GLY A 55 -7.16 6.52 -6.25
N GLU A 56 -6.36 5.48 -6.00
CA GLU A 56 -5.08 5.20 -6.65
C GLU A 56 -4.80 3.69 -6.63
N PRO A 57 -3.94 3.17 -7.52
CA PRO A 57 -3.53 1.76 -7.46
C PRO A 57 -2.93 1.42 -6.09
N CYS A 58 -3.39 0.32 -5.49
CA CYS A 58 -2.86 -0.15 -4.22
C CYS A 58 -1.56 -0.92 -4.43
N ASP A 59 -0.58 -0.69 -3.55
CA ASP A 59 0.54 -1.61 -3.39
C ASP A 59 0.09 -2.93 -2.72
N TYR A 60 0.98 -3.92 -2.70
CA TYR A 60 0.71 -5.26 -2.17
C TYR A 60 0.20 -5.22 -0.72
N ASP A 61 0.87 -4.46 0.16
CA ASP A 61 0.53 -4.35 1.57
C ASP A 61 -0.82 -3.67 1.79
N THR A 62 -1.13 -2.65 0.99
CA THR A 62 -2.40 -1.91 1.05
C THR A 62 -3.55 -2.76 0.55
N GLN A 63 -3.34 -3.51 -0.54
CA GLN A 63 -4.33 -4.48 -1.04
C GLN A 63 -4.55 -5.60 -0.01
N GLU A 64 -3.50 -6.09 0.65
CA GLU A 64 -3.61 -7.17 1.63
C GLU A 64 -4.41 -6.71 2.85
N GLY A 65 -4.08 -5.52 3.35
CA GLY A 65 -4.82 -4.92 4.46
C GLY A 65 -6.28 -4.65 4.10
N PHE A 66 -6.55 -4.13 2.91
CA PHE A 66 -7.92 -3.91 2.44
C PHE A 66 -8.71 -5.23 2.39
N ASN A 67 -8.18 -6.25 1.71
CA ASN A 67 -8.80 -7.56 1.58
C ASN A 67 -9.11 -8.21 2.93
N ARG A 68 -8.25 -8.00 3.93
CA ARG A 68 -8.37 -8.66 5.22
C ARG A 68 -9.36 -7.97 6.16
N TRP A 69 -9.46 -6.64 6.13
CA TRP A 69 -10.15 -5.89 7.18
C TRP A 69 -11.20 -4.88 6.70
N ALA A 70 -11.26 -4.57 5.39
CA ALA A 70 -12.16 -3.51 4.91
C ALA A 70 -13.64 -3.82 5.13
N GLN A 71 -14.04 -5.10 5.14
CA GLN A 71 -15.42 -5.54 5.41
C GLN A 71 -15.96 -5.08 6.78
N ASP A 72 -15.08 -4.79 7.73
CA ASP A 72 -15.45 -4.48 9.11
C ASP A 72 -15.51 -2.97 9.41
N LEU A 73 -15.14 -2.11 8.44
CA LEU A 73 -15.01 -0.67 8.64
C LEU A 73 -16.32 0.04 9.01
N ASP A 74 -17.42 -0.33 8.35
CA ASP A 74 -18.75 0.27 8.58
C ASP A 74 -19.26 0.05 10.00
N ARG A 75 -18.80 -1.02 10.66
CA ARG A 75 -19.07 -1.27 12.08
C ARG A 75 -18.01 -0.62 12.97
N PHE A 76 -16.75 -0.76 12.61
CA PHE A 76 -15.62 -0.34 13.42
C PHE A 76 -15.54 1.18 13.62
N VAL A 77 -15.55 1.98 12.56
CA VAL A 77 -15.36 3.44 12.68
C VAL A 77 -16.42 4.13 13.54
N PRO A 78 -17.73 3.86 13.39
CA PRO A 78 -18.74 4.53 14.22
C PRO A 78 -18.77 4.05 15.67
N GLU A 79 -18.37 2.81 15.95
CA GLU A 79 -18.43 2.24 17.30
C GLU A 79 -17.23 2.61 18.18
N GLN A 80 -16.07 2.86 17.59
CA GLN A 80 -14.83 3.04 18.33
C GLN A 80 -14.57 4.50 18.76
N ARG A 81 -14.04 4.66 19.98
CA ARG A 81 -13.67 5.97 20.53
C ARG A 81 -12.26 6.37 20.10
N MET A 82 -12.15 6.98 18.92
CA MET A 82 -10.87 7.38 18.30
C MET A 82 -10.48 8.86 18.50
N GLY A 83 -11.21 9.58 19.36
CA GLY A 83 -10.95 11.01 19.62
C GLY A 83 -11.61 11.95 18.60
N SER A 84 -11.38 13.27 18.75
CA SER A 84 -11.97 14.28 17.87
C SER A 84 -11.34 14.27 16.48
N PHE A 85 -10.03 14.02 16.39
CA PHE A 85 -9.31 14.01 15.12
C PHE A 85 -9.94 13.06 14.09
N ALA A 86 -10.27 11.82 14.48
CA ALA A 86 -10.97 10.86 13.62
C ALA A 86 -12.34 11.37 13.13
N ARG A 87 -13.08 12.08 13.99
CA ARG A 87 -14.34 12.71 13.57
C ARG A 87 -14.13 13.86 12.60
N ASP A 88 -13.08 14.65 12.82
CA ASP A 88 -12.78 15.85 12.03
C ASP A 88 -12.30 15.49 10.62
N ILE A 89 -11.52 14.41 10.46
CA ILE A 89 -11.07 13.91 9.14
C ILE A 89 -12.11 13.03 8.43
N GLY A 90 -13.17 12.61 9.13
CA GLY A 90 -14.27 11.83 8.58
C GLY A 90 -14.01 10.33 8.47
N PHE A 91 -15.04 9.61 8.00
CA PHE A 91 -15.04 8.14 7.94
C PHE A 91 -13.95 7.59 7.02
N THR A 92 -13.88 8.08 5.78
CA THR A 92 -12.97 7.53 4.77
C THR A 92 -11.50 7.63 5.18
N GLU A 93 -11.05 8.80 5.64
CA GLU A 93 -9.65 8.97 6.06
C GLU A 93 -9.35 8.22 7.37
N THR A 94 -10.29 8.20 8.32
CA THR A 94 -10.15 7.36 9.53
C THR A 94 -10.02 5.88 9.19
N SER A 95 -10.81 5.39 8.25
CA SER A 95 -10.76 4.01 7.75
C SER A 95 -9.41 3.69 7.11
N LYS A 96 -8.88 4.56 6.23
CA LYS A 96 -7.55 4.38 5.62
C LYS A 96 -6.43 4.32 6.66
N ILE A 97 -6.43 5.25 7.63
CA ILE A 97 -5.46 5.25 8.73
C ILE A 97 -5.60 3.97 9.57
N SER A 98 -6.81 3.49 9.82
CA SER A 98 -7.05 2.28 10.60
C SER A 98 -6.57 1.01 9.89
N LEU A 99 -6.82 0.90 8.58
CA LEU A 99 -6.28 -0.19 7.76
C LEU A 99 -4.75 -0.15 7.74
N LYS A 100 -4.14 1.03 7.58
CA LYS A 100 -2.68 1.17 7.65
C LYS A 100 -2.14 0.79 9.02
N ALA A 101 -2.83 1.16 10.11
CA ALA A 101 -2.48 0.72 11.45
C ALA A 101 -2.44 -0.81 11.52
N CYS A 102 -3.45 -1.49 10.97
CA CYS A 102 -3.50 -2.94 10.95
C CYS A 102 -2.32 -3.56 10.20
N VAL A 103 -2.00 -3.07 9.00
CA VAL A 103 -0.82 -3.50 8.24
C VAL A 103 0.45 -3.32 9.06
N LEU A 104 0.67 -2.12 9.61
CA LEU A 104 1.87 -1.83 10.39
C LEU A 104 1.99 -2.76 11.60
N THR A 105 0.89 -3.07 12.27
CA THR A 105 0.88 -3.86 13.50
C THR A 105 1.15 -5.35 13.30
N GLN A 106 1.11 -5.84 12.06
CA GLN A 106 1.57 -7.20 11.76
C GLN A 106 3.08 -7.37 11.96
N ASN A 107 3.84 -6.26 11.92
CA ASN A 107 5.29 -6.27 12.15
C ASN A 107 5.62 -5.55 13.47
N SER A 108 6.29 -6.27 14.37
CA SER A 108 6.66 -5.78 15.71
C SER A 108 7.68 -4.64 15.71
N THR A 109 8.37 -4.38 14.59
CA THR A 109 9.30 -3.24 14.47
C THR A 109 8.58 -1.92 14.23
N ASN A 110 7.35 -1.96 13.71
CA ASN A 110 6.60 -0.74 13.41
C ASN A 110 5.96 -0.17 14.68
N THR A 111 5.84 1.14 14.67
CA THR A 111 5.40 1.94 15.80
C THR A 111 4.27 2.88 15.40
N VAL A 112 3.71 3.58 16.39
CA VAL A 112 2.73 4.63 16.12
C VAL A 112 3.34 5.80 15.32
N ASP A 113 4.66 5.98 15.35
CA ASP A 113 5.32 7.05 14.59
C ASP A 113 5.35 6.75 13.09
N ASP A 114 5.37 5.47 12.70
CA ASP A 114 5.22 5.06 11.29
C ASP A 114 3.80 5.34 10.78
N LEU A 115 2.78 5.14 11.64
CA LEU A 115 1.42 5.54 11.31
C LEU A 115 1.27 7.06 11.27
N LEU A 116 1.95 7.79 12.15
CA LEU A 116 1.96 9.25 12.12
C LEU A 116 2.60 9.77 10.84
N ALA A 117 3.70 9.17 10.39
CA ALA A 117 4.35 9.51 9.13
C ALA A 117 3.38 9.37 7.95
N TYR A 118 2.71 8.22 7.85
CA TYR A 118 1.64 7.99 6.85
C TYR A 118 0.52 9.02 6.97
N THR A 119 0.02 9.28 8.17
CA THR A 119 -1.09 10.22 8.40
C THR A 119 -0.73 11.64 7.96
N ARG A 120 0.53 12.05 8.14
CA ARG A 120 1.02 13.38 7.79
C ARG A 120 1.13 13.64 6.30
N GLU A 121 1.11 12.61 5.46
CA GLU A 121 1.08 12.78 4.00
C GLU A 121 -0.18 13.51 3.54
N ARG A 122 -1.32 13.27 4.20
CA ARG A 122 -2.60 13.95 3.93
C ARG A 122 -3.05 14.91 5.03
N HIS A 123 -2.54 14.76 6.26
CA HIS A 123 -2.83 15.63 7.40
C HIS A 123 -1.54 16.12 8.08
N PRO A 124 -0.82 17.10 7.49
CA PRO A 124 0.53 17.49 7.94
C PRO A 124 0.62 17.91 9.41
N ASP A 125 -0.45 18.49 9.95
CA ASP A 125 -0.52 18.96 11.33
C ASP A 125 -0.90 17.87 12.34
N ALA A 126 -1.08 16.62 11.88
CA ALA A 126 -1.39 15.50 12.75
C ALA A 126 -0.27 15.29 13.79
N THR A 127 -0.68 14.89 14.99
CA THR A 127 0.20 14.62 16.13
C THR A 127 0.04 13.18 16.60
N THR A 128 1.06 12.64 17.27
CA THR A 128 1.00 11.30 17.86
C THR A 128 -0.21 11.14 18.78
N ALA A 129 -0.57 12.18 19.55
CA ALA A 129 -1.72 12.15 20.46
C ALA A 129 -3.08 11.99 19.73
N GLN A 130 -3.16 12.46 18.49
CA GLN A 130 -4.36 12.32 17.64
C GLN A 130 -4.41 10.96 16.92
N VAL A 131 -3.26 10.42 16.54
CA VAL A 131 -3.16 9.15 15.80
C VAL A 131 -3.18 7.93 16.72
N PHE A 132 -2.64 8.05 17.93
CA PHE A 132 -2.54 6.95 18.89
C PHE A 132 -3.89 6.29 19.25
N PRO A 133 -5.01 7.03 19.44
CA PRO A 133 -6.32 6.42 19.66
C PRO A 133 -6.78 5.54 18.49
N ILE A 134 -6.52 5.94 17.24
CA ILE A 134 -6.85 5.16 16.03
C ILE A 134 -6.00 3.88 16.01
N TRP A 135 -4.68 4.02 16.20
CA TRP A 135 -3.75 2.88 16.31
C TRP A 135 -4.20 1.85 17.34
N ASN A 136 -4.52 2.32 18.56
CA ASN A 136 -4.94 1.43 19.64
C ASN A 136 -6.29 0.78 19.33
N ALA A 137 -7.27 1.54 18.83
CA ALA A 137 -8.57 0.97 18.47
C ALA A 137 -8.45 -0.11 17.39
N ALA A 138 -7.67 0.14 16.33
CA ALA A 138 -7.46 -0.82 15.25
C ALA A 138 -6.89 -2.13 15.79
N ARG A 139 -5.82 -2.07 16.59
CA ARG A 139 -5.15 -3.25 17.17
C ARG A 139 -6.02 -4.11 18.08
N TRP A 140 -7.02 -3.53 18.73
CA TRP A 140 -7.86 -4.26 19.67
C TRP A 140 -9.19 -4.73 19.05
N HIS A 141 -9.66 -4.06 18.01
CA HIS A 141 -11.03 -4.24 17.53
C HIS A 141 -11.14 -4.51 16.03
N LEU A 142 -10.25 -3.97 15.18
CA LEU A 142 -10.28 -4.23 13.74
C LEU A 142 -9.37 -5.40 13.35
N CYS A 143 -8.17 -5.42 13.91
CA CYS A 143 -7.12 -6.39 13.61
C CYS A 143 -6.44 -6.89 14.88
N PRO A 144 -7.19 -7.57 15.77
CA PRO A 144 -6.60 -8.18 16.95
C PRO A 144 -5.54 -9.22 16.54
N LEU A 145 -4.36 -9.13 17.17
CA LEU A 145 -3.36 -10.19 17.07
C LEU A 145 -3.94 -11.47 17.69
N GLU A 146 -3.81 -12.60 16.99
CA GLU A 146 -4.13 -13.91 17.54
C GLU A 146 -3.26 -14.15 18.78
N ARG A 147 -3.90 -14.58 19.89
CA ARG A 147 -3.23 -14.85 21.17
C ARG A 147 -2.73 -16.28 21.24
#